data_AF-A0AAW4RJB2-F1
#
_entry.id   AF-A0AAW4RJB2-F1
#
_cell.length_a   1.000
_cell.length_b   1.000
_cell.length_c   1.000
_cell.angle_alpha   90.00
_cell.angle_beta   90.00
_cell.angle_gamma   90.00
#
_symmetry.space_group_name_H-M   'P 1'
#
loop_
_entity.id
_entity.type
_entity.pdbx_description
1 polymer ?
#
loop_
_entity_poly.entity_id
_entity_poly.type
_entity_poly.pdbx_seq_one_letter_code
_entity_poly.pdbx_strand_id
1 'polypeptide(L)'
;MGTPGNWEIQQHMLARVAQALGPDLLPEVAFVGGCTTGLLMTDAVSREAVRFTEDVDLIVHVMGLGSWYRLQQVLAGKGFRTSPNDDVVCRTRLRDQHASELIVDFMPDDAAVLGFSNRWYADALREAYDHALPTGVTIRVVAPAYFLGTKLEAYRGRGNHDPLASRDVEDILNVVDGRASLCDEVAQASAALKADIAEGIAELLRHRDFNYAVQATSNNNRQREELIFTRLDALASFNR
;
A
#
# COMPACT_ATOMS: atom_id res chain seq x y z
N MET A 1 -27.27 -15.15 0.31
CA MET A 1 -25.82 -14.92 0.22
C MET A 1 -25.53 -13.69 1.07
N GLY A 2 -24.60 -13.78 2.02
CA GLY A 2 -24.27 -12.64 2.89
C GLY A 2 -23.63 -11.50 2.10
N THR A 3 -23.71 -10.28 2.63
CA THR A 3 -22.95 -9.14 2.09
C THR A 3 -21.45 -9.46 2.19
N PRO A 4 -20.68 -9.37 1.10
CA PRO A 4 -19.24 -9.61 1.14
C PRO A 4 -18.54 -8.72 2.15
N GLY A 5 -17.55 -9.25 2.87
CA GLY A 5 -16.70 -8.45 3.74
C GLY A 5 -15.85 -7.44 2.93
N ASN A 6 -15.40 -6.35 3.57
CA ASN A 6 -14.56 -5.34 2.92
C ASN A 6 -13.35 -5.98 2.22
N TRP A 7 -12.71 -6.93 2.89
CA TRP A 7 -11.56 -7.67 2.38
C TRP A 7 -11.87 -8.45 1.10
N GLU A 8 -13.02 -9.12 1.01
CA GLU A 8 -13.44 -9.83 -0.21
C GLU A 8 -13.63 -8.84 -1.36
N ILE A 9 -14.22 -7.68 -1.10
CA ILE A 9 -14.40 -6.63 -2.12
C ILE A 9 -13.05 -6.13 -2.64
N GLN A 10 -12.07 -5.89 -1.77
CA GLN A 10 -10.72 -5.46 -2.17
C GLN A 10 -10.05 -6.49 -3.08
N GLN A 11 -10.14 -7.79 -2.75
CA GLN A 11 -9.60 -8.85 -3.62
C GLN A 11 -10.23 -8.85 -5.02
N HIS A 12 -11.54 -8.57 -5.11
CA HIS A 12 -12.20 -8.42 -6.40
C HIS A 12 -11.72 -7.18 -7.16
N MET A 13 -11.49 -6.04 -6.46
CA MET A 13 -10.92 -4.84 -7.08
C MET A 13 -9.53 -5.12 -7.67
N LEU A 14 -8.65 -5.79 -6.91
CA LEU A 14 -7.33 -6.21 -7.38
C LEU A 14 -7.42 -7.12 -8.61
N ALA A 15 -8.32 -8.11 -8.59
CA ALA A 15 -8.52 -9.02 -9.71
C ALA A 15 -9.01 -8.29 -10.97
N ARG A 16 -9.91 -7.30 -10.83
CA ARG A 16 -10.38 -6.47 -11.95
C ARG A 16 -9.24 -5.72 -12.62
N VAL A 17 -8.40 -5.06 -11.82
CA VAL A 17 -7.23 -4.33 -12.35
C VAL A 17 -6.26 -5.29 -13.02
N ALA A 18 -5.96 -6.44 -12.40
CA ALA A 18 -5.05 -7.43 -12.95
C ALA A 18 -5.53 -7.98 -14.31
N GLN A 19 -6.83 -8.26 -14.44
CA GLN A 19 -7.44 -8.69 -15.69
C GLN A 19 -7.35 -7.61 -16.78
N ALA A 20 -7.63 -6.35 -16.43
CA ALA A 20 -7.57 -5.23 -17.38
C ALA A 20 -6.14 -4.93 -17.86
N LEU A 21 -5.14 -5.03 -16.97
CA LEU A 21 -3.73 -4.90 -17.34
C LEU A 21 -3.31 -5.97 -18.35
N GLY A 22 -3.79 -7.20 -18.16
CA GLY A 22 -3.47 -8.32 -19.04
C GLY A 22 -2.00 -8.74 -18.97
N PRO A 23 -1.61 -9.77 -19.74
CA PRO A 23 -0.32 -10.45 -19.59
C PRO A 23 0.90 -9.58 -19.90
N ASP A 24 0.74 -8.54 -20.73
CA ASP A 24 1.87 -7.70 -21.16
C ASP A 24 2.25 -6.63 -20.14
N LEU A 25 1.30 -6.15 -19.33
CA LEU A 25 1.56 -5.08 -18.34
C LEU A 25 1.56 -5.60 -16.90
N LEU A 26 0.80 -6.63 -16.58
CA LEU A 26 0.69 -7.14 -15.22
C LEU A 26 2.05 -7.51 -14.59
N PRO A 27 3.04 -8.08 -15.32
CA PRO A 27 4.36 -8.38 -14.75
C PRO A 27 5.21 -7.14 -14.45
N GLU A 28 4.92 -6.02 -15.14
CA GLU A 28 5.70 -4.77 -15.11
C GLU A 28 5.29 -3.82 -13.98
N VAL A 29 4.28 -4.20 -13.18
CA VAL A 29 3.72 -3.37 -12.10
C VAL A 29 3.75 -4.10 -10.77
N ALA A 30 3.70 -3.33 -9.67
CA ALA A 30 3.50 -3.88 -8.33
C ALA A 30 2.31 -3.18 -7.65
N PHE A 31 1.39 -3.98 -7.11
CA PHE A 31 0.26 -3.49 -6.33
C PHE A 31 0.72 -3.05 -4.95
N VAL A 32 0.21 -1.90 -4.51
CA VAL A 32 0.54 -1.27 -3.23
C VAL A 32 -0.70 -0.56 -2.66
N GLY A 33 -0.53 0.16 -1.55
CA GLY A 33 -1.59 1.00 -0.99
C GLY A 33 -2.62 0.24 -0.16
N GLY A 34 -3.66 0.94 0.29
CA GLY A 34 -4.61 0.43 1.29
C GLY A 34 -5.36 -0.83 0.82
N CYS A 35 -5.58 -0.96 -0.49
CA CYS A 35 -6.22 -2.13 -1.11
C CYS A 35 -5.42 -3.42 -0.88
N THR A 36 -4.09 -3.31 -0.75
CA THR A 36 -3.19 -4.45 -0.53
C THR A 36 -2.92 -4.76 0.94
N THR A 37 -3.30 -3.90 1.88
CA THR A 37 -3.03 -4.07 3.32
C THR A 37 -3.45 -5.45 3.82
N GLY A 38 -4.65 -5.91 3.44
CA GLY A 38 -5.15 -7.23 3.84
C GLY A 38 -4.36 -8.42 3.27
N LEU A 39 -3.70 -8.28 2.11
CA LEU A 39 -2.84 -9.33 1.53
C LEU A 39 -1.56 -9.53 2.36
N LEU A 40 -1.11 -8.48 3.05
CA LEU A 40 0.10 -8.47 3.86
C LEU A 40 -0.14 -9.03 5.27
N MET A 41 -1.40 -9.18 5.68
CA MET A 41 -1.77 -9.65 7.02
C MET A 41 -1.94 -11.17 7.05
N THR A 42 -1.35 -11.78 8.08
CA THR A 42 -1.45 -13.24 8.32
C THR A 42 -2.53 -13.60 9.33
N ASP A 43 -2.85 -12.70 10.27
CA ASP A 43 -3.95 -12.84 11.22
C ASP A 43 -5.30 -12.64 10.50
N ALA A 44 -6.17 -13.65 10.54
CA ALA A 44 -7.46 -13.59 9.85
C ALA A 44 -8.45 -12.62 10.51
N VAL A 45 -8.43 -12.50 11.83
CA VAL A 45 -9.38 -11.67 12.58
C VAL A 45 -9.09 -10.18 12.33
N SER A 46 -7.83 -9.77 12.45
CA SER A 46 -7.45 -8.39 12.17
C SER A 46 -7.65 -8.01 10.71
N ARG A 47 -7.50 -8.97 9.78
CA ARG A 47 -7.69 -8.72 8.35
C ARG A 47 -9.12 -8.36 7.98
N GLU A 48 -10.11 -8.95 8.65
CA GLU A 48 -11.52 -8.60 8.45
C GLU A 48 -11.84 -7.17 8.93
N ALA A 49 -11.03 -6.63 9.84
CA ALA A 49 -11.18 -5.25 10.32
C ALA A 49 -10.51 -4.21 9.40
N VAL A 50 -9.80 -4.62 8.36
CA VAL A 50 -9.17 -3.70 7.41
C VAL A 50 -10.23 -2.83 6.74
N ARG A 51 -10.02 -1.52 6.81
CA ARG A 51 -10.90 -0.52 6.21
C ARG A 51 -11.01 -0.73 4.70
N PHE A 52 -12.21 -0.55 4.17
CA PHE A 52 -12.43 -0.44 2.74
C PHE A 52 -11.80 0.82 2.16
N THR A 53 -11.02 0.69 1.08
CA THR A 53 -10.57 1.78 0.21
C THR A 53 -11.25 1.75 -1.15
N GLU A 54 -11.37 2.89 -1.82
CA GLU A 54 -12.11 3.01 -3.09
C GLU A 54 -11.20 2.81 -4.33
N ASP A 55 -9.90 2.83 -4.11
CA ASP A 55 -8.84 2.92 -5.10
C ASP A 55 -7.87 1.74 -5.04
N VAL A 56 -7.28 1.42 -6.19
CA VAL A 56 -6.18 0.47 -6.30
C VAL A 56 -4.93 1.22 -6.75
N ASP A 57 -3.87 1.14 -5.95
CA ASP A 57 -2.59 1.78 -6.24
C ASP A 57 -1.60 0.79 -6.87
N LEU A 58 -0.90 1.23 -7.91
CA LEU A 58 0.15 0.46 -8.58
C LEU A 58 1.42 1.28 -8.73
N ILE A 59 2.56 0.66 -8.47
CA ILE A 59 3.86 1.22 -8.83
C ILE A 59 4.19 0.82 -10.27
N VAL A 60 4.64 1.78 -11.07
CA VAL A 60 5.07 1.59 -12.46
C VAL A 60 6.48 2.13 -12.67
N HIS A 61 7.31 1.42 -13.42
CA HIS A 61 8.61 1.93 -13.83
C HIS A 61 8.46 2.87 -15.03
N VAL A 62 8.75 4.16 -14.83
CA VAL A 62 8.59 5.17 -15.89
C VAL A 62 9.68 6.22 -15.81
N MET A 63 10.54 6.28 -16.82
CA MET A 63 11.61 7.28 -16.93
C MET A 63 11.15 8.51 -17.71
N GLY A 64 10.92 9.61 -17.01
CA GLY A 64 10.53 10.91 -17.55
C GLY A 64 9.14 10.99 -18.22
N LEU A 65 8.71 12.22 -18.50
CA LEU A 65 7.37 12.54 -19.03
C LEU A 65 7.02 11.83 -20.34
N GLY A 66 7.98 11.66 -21.25
CA GLY A 66 7.72 11.00 -22.54
C GLY A 66 7.32 9.52 -22.40
N SER A 67 7.92 8.81 -21.45
CA SER A 67 7.54 7.42 -21.15
C SER A 67 6.19 7.36 -20.42
N TRP A 68 5.92 8.35 -19.57
CA TRP A 68 4.63 8.49 -18.89
C TRP A 68 3.47 8.65 -19.87
N TYR A 69 3.58 9.55 -20.84
CA TYR A 69 2.55 9.72 -21.86
C TYR A 69 2.32 8.47 -22.70
N ARG A 70 3.39 7.72 -23.02
CA ARG A 70 3.27 6.43 -23.73
C ARG A 70 2.52 5.40 -22.89
N LEU A 71 2.86 5.29 -21.59
CA LEU A 71 2.15 4.40 -20.68
C LEU A 71 0.65 4.77 -20.62
N GLN A 72 0.32 6.05 -20.49
CA GLN A 72 -1.08 6.51 -20.48
C GLN A 72 -1.84 6.10 -21.75
N GLN A 73 -1.21 6.14 -22.93
CA GLN A 73 -1.82 5.68 -24.17
C GLN A 73 -2.10 4.17 -24.17
N VAL A 74 -1.16 3.36 -23.66
CA VAL A 74 -1.35 1.91 -23.53
C VAL A 74 -2.47 1.60 -22.54
N LEU A 75 -2.48 2.28 -21.40
CA LEU A 75 -3.50 2.16 -20.36
C LEU A 75 -4.90 2.53 -20.89
N ALA A 76 -5.01 3.59 -21.70
CA ALA A 76 -6.27 3.98 -22.34
C ALA A 76 -6.83 2.88 -23.25
N GLY A 77 -5.96 2.18 -24.00
CA GLY A 77 -6.34 1.02 -24.81
C GLY A 77 -6.86 -0.17 -24.00
N LYS A 78 -6.54 -0.22 -22.71
CA LYS A 78 -6.98 -1.26 -21.75
C LYS A 78 -8.15 -0.82 -20.87
N GLY A 79 -8.74 0.35 -21.14
CA GLY A 79 -9.94 0.84 -20.43
C GLY A 79 -9.66 1.75 -19.24
N PHE A 80 -8.39 2.04 -18.92
CA PHE A 80 -8.01 3.01 -17.89
C PHE A 80 -8.02 4.42 -18.46
N ARG A 81 -8.94 5.28 -18.00
CA ARG A 81 -9.14 6.62 -18.56
C ARG A 81 -8.91 7.70 -17.51
N THR A 82 -8.26 8.79 -17.90
CA THR A 82 -8.17 10.00 -17.06
C THR A 82 -9.51 10.73 -17.06
N SER A 83 -9.89 11.30 -15.93
CA SER A 83 -11.07 12.16 -15.81
C SER A 83 -10.64 13.63 -15.65
N PRO A 84 -11.31 14.58 -16.31
CA PRO A 84 -11.06 16.01 -16.06
C PRO A 84 -11.54 16.45 -14.66
N ASN A 85 -12.28 15.60 -13.95
CA ASN A 85 -12.76 15.87 -12.59
C ASN A 85 -11.81 15.33 -11.50
N ASP A 86 -10.72 14.67 -11.88
CA ASP A 86 -9.74 14.14 -10.93
C ASP A 86 -8.56 15.11 -10.82
N ASP A 87 -8.31 15.62 -9.61
CA ASP A 87 -7.17 16.53 -9.33
C ASP A 87 -5.84 15.77 -9.12
N VAL A 88 -5.89 14.44 -9.11
CA VAL A 88 -4.75 13.55 -8.87
C VAL A 88 -4.17 13.11 -10.22
N VAL A 89 -2.95 13.54 -10.53
CA VAL A 89 -2.36 13.36 -11.88
C VAL A 89 -2.13 11.89 -12.25
N CYS A 90 -1.84 11.02 -11.28
CA CYS A 90 -1.67 9.58 -11.50
C CYS A 90 -3.00 8.80 -11.56
N ARG A 91 -4.14 9.46 -11.34
CA ARG A 91 -5.43 8.80 -11.22
C ARG A 91 -6.06 8.48 -12.56
N THR A 92 -6.56 7.26 -12.65
CA THR A 92 -7.36 6.79 -13.77
C THR A 92 -8.63 6.11 -13.26
N ARG A 93 -9.58 5.93 -14.16
CA ARG A 93 -10.82 5.21 -13.93
C ARG A 93 -10.87 4.03 -14.88
N LEU A 94 -10.88 2.82 -14.33
CA LEU A 94 -11.03 1.59 -15.09
C LEU A 94 -12.51 1.40 -15.44
N ARG A 95 -12.80 1.44 -16.73
CA ARG A 95 -14.08 1.01 -17.31
C ARG A 95 -13.91 -0.38 -17.92
N ASP A 96 -14.46 -1.37 -17.25
CA ASP A 96 -14.47 -2.78 -17.67
C ASP A 96 -15.93 -3.27 -17.83
N GLN A 97 -16.15 -4.58 -17.81
CA GLN A 97 -17.49 -5.18 -17.89
C GLN A 97 -18.41 -4.87 -16.69
N HIS A 98 -17.90 -4.26 -15.62
CA HIS A 98 -18.71 -3.95 -14.44
C HIS A 98 -19.46 -2.62 -14.59
N ALA A 99 -20.57 -2.50 -13.86
CA ALA A 99 -21.43 -1.31 -13.92
C ALA A 99 -20.76 -0.05 -13.35
N SER A 100 -19.84 -0.20 -12.38
CA SER A 100 -19.11 0.92 -11.75
C SER A 100 -17.66 0.99 -12.23
N GLU A 101 -17.22 2.21 -12.49
CA GLU A 101 -15.80 2.50 -12.72
C GLU A 101 -15.01 2.30 -11.42
N LEU A 102 -13.80 1.75 -11.54
CA LEU A 102 -12.88 1.56 -10.43
C LEU A 102 -11.77 2.61 -10.48
N ILE A 103 -11.46 3.25 -9.36
CA ILE A 103 -10.35 4.20 -9.26
C ILE A 103 -9.05 3.41 -9.22
N VAL A 104 -8.09 3.79 -10.08
CA VAL A 104 -6.79 3.15 -10.18
C VAL A 104 -5.71 4.21 -10.32
N ASP A 105 -4.79 4.26 -9.37
CA ASP A 105 -3.71 5.23 -9.30
C ASP A 105 -2.40 4.57 -9.73
N PHE A 106 -1.80 5.07 -10.82
CA PHE A 106 -0.53 4.57 -11.36
C PHE A 106 0.62 5.48 -10.90
N MET A 107 1.37 5.04 -9.91
CA MET A 107 2.42 5.84 -9.27
C MET A 107 3.78 5.55 -9.91
N PRO A 108 4.39 6.53 -10.60
CA PRO A 108 5.73 6.35 -11.17
C PRO A 108 6.80 6.33 -10.08
N ASP A 109 7.86 5.55 -10.32
CA ASP A 109 9.03 5.49 -9.45
C ASP A 109 9.99 6.67 -9.61
N ASP A 110 9.94 7.40 -10.73
CA ASP A 110 10.76 8.59 -11.00
C ASP A 110 10.05 9.91 -10.61
N ALA A 111 10.66 10.65 -9.67
CA ALA A 111 10.17 11.96 -9.22
C ALA A 111 10.10 13.01 -10.34
N ALA A 112 10.91 12.87 -11.39
CA ALA A 112 10.90 13.77 -12.54
C ALA A 112 9.64 13.66 -13.41
N VAL A 113 8.78 12.65 -13.16
CA VAL A 113 7.54 12.45 -13.92
C VAL A 113 6.40 13.33 -13.42
N LEU A 114 6.08 13.27 -12.12
CA LEU A 114 4.92 13.98 -11.56
C LEU A 114 5.29 15.09 -10.56
N GLY A 115 6.58 15.37 -10.37
CA GLY A 115 7.04 16.33 -9.37
C GLY A 115 6.96 15.81 -7.92
N PHE A 116 6.57 14.55 -7.75
CA PHE A 116 6.62 13.80 -6.51
C PHE A 116 6.91 12.33 -6.82
N SER A 117 7.65 11.66 -5.94
CA SER A 117 7.80 10.20 -5.92
C SER A 117 8.03 9.76 -4.48
N ASN A 118 7.91 8.47 -4.26
CA ASN A 118 8.32 7.82 -3.04
C ASN A 118 9.68 7.18 -3.29
N ARG A 119 10.68 7.52 -2.46
CA ARG A 119 12.06 7.02 -2.61
C ARG A 119 12.16 5.49 -2.68
N TRP A 120 11.16 4.78 -2.13
CA TRP A 120 11.14 3.33 -2.06
C TRP A 120 10.49 2.65 -3.28
N TYR A 121 9.85 3.38 -4.20
CA TYR A 121 9.08 2.75 -5.29
C TYR A 121 9.91 1.91 -6.25
N ALA A 122 11.10 2.37 -6.65
CA ALA A 122 11.96 1.60 -7.55
C ALA A 122 12.36 0.25 -6.93
N ASP A 123 12.76 0.27 -5.66
CA ASP A 123 13.15 -0.94 -4.94
C ASP A 123 11.93 -1.82 -4.59
N ALA A 124 10.80 -1.21 -4.22
CA ALA A 124 9.55 -1.90 -3.93
C ALA A 124 9.00 -2.65 -5.16
N LEU A 125 9.09 -2.05 -6.35
CA LEU A 125 8.71 -2.69 -7.61
C LEU A 125 9.63 -3.87 -7.94
N ARG A 126 10.93 -3.73 -7.70
CA ARG A 126 11.94 -4.77 -7.95
C ARG A 126 11.80 -5.96 -7.00
N GLU A 127 11.50 -5.69 -5.73
CA GLU A 127 11.39 -6.69 -4.66
C GLU A 127 9.94 -7.17 -4.43
N ALA A 128 8.99 -6.73 -5.26
CA ALA A 128 7.61 -7.19 -5.20
C ALA A 128 7.52 -8.70 -5.48
N TYR A 129 6.69 -9.38 -4.69
CA TYR A 129 6.54 -10.84 -4.71
C TYR A 129 5.21 -11.25 -5.35
N ASP A 130 5.19 -12.44 -5.93
CA ASP A 130 3.99 -13.01 -6.55
C ASP A 130 2.97 -13.43 -5.49
N HIS A 131 1.71 -13.02 -5.69
CA HIS A 131 0.58 -13.39 -4.86
C HIS A 131 -0.57 -13.88 -5.74
N ALA A 132 -1.03 -15.10 -5.49
CA ALA A 132 -2.18 -15.68 -6.17
C ALA A 132 -3.49 -15.19 -5.51
N LEU A 133 -4.31 -14.47 -6.26
CA LEU A 133 -5.65 -14.08 -5.82
C LEU A 133 -6.60 -15.30 -5.86
N PRO A 134 -7.73 -15.27 -5.13
CA PRO A 134 -8.73 -16.36 -5.17
C PRO A 134 -9.28 -16.68 -6.56
N THR A 135 -9.20 -15.72 -7.50
CA THR A 135 -9.58 -15.90 -8.90
C THR A 135 -8.57 -16.74 -9.70
N GLY A 136 -7.42 -17.06 -9.13
CA GLY A 136 -6.30 -17.76 -9.78
C GLY A 136 -5.32 -16.82 -10.50
N VAL A 137 -5.65 -15.53 -10.65
CA VAL A 137 -4.72 -14.54 -11.23
C VAL A 137 -3.61 -14.27 -10.24
N THR A 138 -2.36 -14.30 -10.71
CA THR A 138 -1.18 -13.92 -9.92
C THR A 138 -0.86 -12.45 -10.16
N ILE A 139 -0.74 -11.69 -9.09
CA ILE A 139 -0.32 -10.28 -9.09
C ILE A 139 1.01 -10.13 -8.36
N ARG A 140 1.76 -9.07 -8.65
CA ARG A 140 2.95 -8.72 -7.87
C ARG A 140 2.57 -7.73 -6.78
N VAL A 141 2.92 -8.00 -5.53
CA VAL A 141 2.56 -7.18 -4.37
C VAL A 141 3.83 -6.66 -3.72
N VAL A 142 3.82 -5.39 -3.31
CA VAL A 142 4.95 -4.82 -2.58
C VAL A 142 5.22 -5.60 -1.29
N ALA A 143 6.47 -5.99 -1.08
CA ALA A 143 6.87 -6.74 0.11
C ALA A 143 6.62 -5.95 1.40
N PRO A 144 6.30 -6.61 2.54
CA PRO A 144 5.87 -5.94 3.77
C PRO A 144 6.82 -4.85 4.29
N ALA A 145 8.14 -5.07 4.23
CA ALA A 145 9.11 -4.06 4.64
C ALA A 145 9.07 -2.81 3.74
N TYR A 146 9.00 -3.00 2.41
CA TYR A 146 8.86 -1.88 1.48
C TYR A 146 7.50 -1.20 1.62
N PHE A 147 6.43 -1.94 1.93
CA PHE A 147 5.13 -1.35 2.23
C PHE A 147 5.24 -0.36 3.39
N LEU A 148 5.85 -0.75 4.51
CA LEU A 148 6.13 0.17 5.64
C LEU A 148 6.92 1.41 5.19
N GLY A 149 8.02 1.22 4.45
CA GLY A 149 8.82 2.34 3.93
C GLY A 149 7.99 3.30 3.07
N THR A 150 7.18 2.76 2.15
CA THR A 150 6.33 3.59 1.30
C THR A 150 5.28 4.38 2.09
N LYS A 151 4.69 3.77 3.12
CA LYS A 151 3.70 4.42 3.99
C LYS A 151 4.31 5.48 4.89
N LEU A 152 5.50 5.24 5.44
CA LEU A 152 6.22 6.23 6.23
C LEU A 152 6.59 7.46 5.40
N GLU A 153 7.10 7.26 4.18
CA GLU A 153 7.41 8.36 3.27
C GLU A 153 6.16 9.17 2.89
N ALA A 154 5.04 8.47 2.63
CA ALA A 154 3.76 9.12 2.38
C ALA A 154 3.27 9.92 3.60
N TYR A 155 3.38 9.38 4.80
CA TYR A 155 3.02 10.09 6.03
C TYR A 155 3.86 11.35 6.23
N ARG A 156 5.17 11.32 5.99
CA ARG A 156 6.04 12.50 6.06
C ARG A 156 5.64 13.58 5.05
N GLY A 157 5.19 13.18 3.85
CA GLY A 157 4.82 14.10 2.78
C GLY A 157 3.43 14.73 2.91
N ARG A 158 2.41 13.94 3.31
CA ARG A 158 0.99 14.35 3.30
C ARG A 158 0.23 14.11 4.61
N GLY A 159 0.88 13.53 5.62
CA GLY A 159 0.23 13.14 6.88
C GLY A 159 -0.04 14.28 7.85
N ASN A 160 0.36 15.52 7.54
CA ASN A 160 0.14 16.72 8.36
C ASN A 160 0.59 16.60 9.81
N HIS A 161 1.54 15.70 10.11
CA HIS A 161 1.95 15.34 11.48
C HIS A 161 0.79 14.87 12.37
N ASP A 162 -0.28 14.32 11.79
CA ASP A 162 -1.42 13.76 12.51
C ASP A 162 -1.50 12.25 12.28
N PRO A 163 -0.95 11.43 13.21
CA PRO A 163 -0.99 9.99 13.06
C PRO A 163 -2.39 9.40 13.27
N LEU A 164 -3.31 10.11 13.93
CA LEU A 164 -4.66 9.62 14.18
C LEU A 164 -5.53 9.74 12.91
N ALA A 165 -5.35 10.82 12.15
CA ALA A 165 -6.07 11.04 10.89
C ALA A 165 -5.38 10.40 9.67
N SER A 166 -4.14 9.93 9.81
CA SER A 166 -3.37 9.39 8.69
C SER A 166 -3.75 7.97 8.32
N ARG A 167 -4.30 7.80 7.12
CA ARG A 167 -4.53 6.48 6.51
C ARG A 167 -3.23 5.68 6.34
N ASP A 168 -2.11 6.36 6.11
CA ASP A 168 -0.82 5.68 5.95
C ASP A 168 -0.33 5.11 7.29
N VAL A 169 -0.58 5.79 8.41
CA VAL A 169 -0.31 5.26 9.76
C VAL A 169 -1.27 4.13 10.12
N GLU A 170 -2.55 4.26 9.79
CA GLU A 170 -3.54 3.18 9.96
C GLU A 170 -3.10 1.90 9.23
N ASP A 171 -2.65 2.02 7.97
CA ASP A 171 -2.12 0.90 7.18
C ASP A 171 -0.87 0.27 7.82
N ILE A 172 0.06 1.09 8.32
CA ILE A 172 1.24 0.60 9.07
C ILE A 172 0.80 -0.20 10.29
N LEU A 173 -0.11 0.36 11.10
CA LEU A 173 -0.58 -0.28 12.33
C LEU A 173 -1.31 -1.60 12.02
N ASN A 174 -2.11 -1.66 10.96
CA ASN A 174 -2.79 -2.89 10.53
C ASN A 174 -1.78 -3.99 10.14
N VAL A 175 -0.71 -3.67 9.42
CA VAL A 175 0.33 -4.66 9.07
C VAL A 175 1.13 -5.06 10.31
N VAL A 176 1.49 -4.11 11.17
CA VAL A 176 2.20 -4.38 12.44
C VAL A 176 1.37 -5.28 13.35
N ASP A 177 0.07 -5.06 13.43
CA ASP A 177 -0.87 -5.87 14.20
C ASP A 177 -1.08 -7.26 13.57
N GLY A 178 -1.32 -7.31 12.26
CA GLY A 178 -1.75 -8.52 11.56
C GLY A 178 -0.64 -9.46 11.08
N ARG A 179 0.64 -9.05 11.13
CA ARG A 179 1.76 -9.82 10.58
C ARG A 179 2.84 -10.13 11.62
N ALA A 180 2.86 -11.38 12.10
CA ALA A 180 3.82 -11.80 13.13
C ALA A 180 5.28 -11.82 12.63
N SER A 181 5.52 -12.14 11.35
CA SER A 181 6.85 -12.21 10.74
C SER A 181 7.44 -10.84 10.34
N LEU A 182 6.72 -9.73 10.56
CA LEU A 182 7.11 -8.42 10.05
C LEU A 182 8.50 -7.97 10.52
N CYS A 183 8.83 -8.21 11.78
CA CYS A 183 10.14 -7.84 12.33
C CYS A 183 11.28 -8.61 11.66
N ASP A 184 11.09 -9.90 11.36
CA ASP A 184 12.09 -10.73 10.68
C ASP A 184 12.28 -10.29 9.22
N GLU A 185 11.20 -9.90 8.56
CA GLU A 185 11.23 -9.39 7.18
C GLU A 185 11.94 -8.04 7.10
N VAL A 186 11.67 -7.14 8.06
CA VAL A 186 12.39 -5.87 8.16
C VAL A 186 13.87 -6.11 8.52
N ALA A 187 14.19 -7.14 9.32
CA ALA A 187 15.57 -7.51 9.61
C ALA A 187 16.34 -7.97 8.36
N GLN A 188 15.66 -8.53 7.35
CA GLN A 188 16.25 -8.96 6.08
C GLN A 188 16.29 -7.86 5.01
N ALA A 189 15.61 -6.74 5.24
CA ALA A 189 15.63 -5.60 4.34
C ALA A 189 17.02 -4.94 4.23
N SER A 190 17.20 -4.12 3.19
CA SER A 190 18.41 -3.31 3.01
C SER A 190 18.67 -2.43 4.23
N ALA A 191 19.94 -2.14 4.53
CA ALA A 191 20.32 -1.32 5.67
C ALA A 191 19.64 0.06 5.65
N ALA A 192 19.50 0.65 4.45
CA ALA A 192 18.83 1.94 4.26
C ALA A 192 17.33 1.87 4.60
N LEU A 193 16.61 0.87 4.09
CA LEU A 193 15.17 0.71 4.37
C LEU A 193 14.93 0.42 5.85
N LYS A 194 15.76 -0.45 6.43
CA LYS A 194 15.68 -0.79 7.85
C LYS A 194 15.88 0.43 8.75
N ALA A 195 16.87 1.27 8.44
CA ALA A 195 17.13 2.50 9.19
C ALA A 195 15.95 3.49 9.06
N ASP A 196 15.42 3.67 7.85
CA ASP A 196 14.28 4.57 7.60
C ASP A 196 13.00 4.14 8.33
N ILE A 197 12.71 2.83 8.33
CA ILE A 197 11.60 2.25 9.09
C ILE A 197 11.81 2.50 10.58
N ALA A 198 12.98 2.17 11.11
CA ALA A 198 13.25 2.33 12.54
C ALA A 198 13.15 3.80 12.99
N GLU A 199 13.66 4.74 12.19
CA GLU A 199 13.52 6.17 12.44
C GLU A 199 12.06 6.61 12.42
N GLY A 200 11.32 6.28 11.36
CA GLY A 200 9.91 6.67 11.22
C GLY A 200 9.01 6.09 12.32
N ILE A 201 9.22 4.83 12.71
CA ILE A 201 8.50 4.23 13.84
C ILE A 201 8.90 4.90 15.16
N ALA A 202 10.17 5.22 15.38
CA ALA A 202 10.60 5.92 16.59
C ALA A 202 10.03 7.35 16.68
N GLU A 203 9.83 8.03 15.56
CA GLU A 203 9.14 9.33 15.48
C GLU A 203 7.66 9.20 15.86
N LEU A 204 6.96 8.19 15.30
CA LEU A 204 5.57 7.91 15.65
C LEU A 204 5.41 7.59 17.15
N LEU A 205 6.28 6.75 17.72
CA LEU A 205 6.27 6.41 19.15
C LEU A 205 6.49 7.64 20.07
N ARG A 206 7.19 8.67 19.59
CA ARG A 206 7.37 9.94 20.33
C ARG A 206 6.20 10.90 20.17
N HIS A 207 5.31 10.67 19.20
CA HIS A 207 4.19 11.56 18.94
C HIS A 207 3.10 11.41 20.02
N ARG A 208 2.70 12.54 20.61
CA ARG A 208 1.77 12.56 21.76
C ARG A 208 0.44 11.86 21.50
N ASP A 209 -0.05 11.95 20.26
CA ASP A 209 -1.37 11.43 19.85
C ASP A 209 -1.30 10.00 19.30
N PHE A 210 -0.11 9.40 19.18
CA PHE A 210 0.06 8.09 18.55
C PHE A 210 -0.58 6.94 19.34
N ASN A 211 -0.64 7.06 20.68
CA ASN A 211 -1.35 6.09 21.51
C ASN A 211 -2.83 5.96 21.12
N TYR A 212 -3.47 7.05 20.72
CA TYR A 212 -4.86 7.01 20.26
C TYR A 212 -5.00 6.31 18.90
N ALA A 213 -4.01 6.43 18.01
CA ALA A 213 -4.01 5.69 16.76
C ALA A 213 -3.90 4.17 17.01
N VAL A 214 -3.02 3.75 17.93
CA VAL A 214 -2.90 2.34 18.33
C VAL A 214 -4.19 1.81 18.96
N GLN A 215 -4.83 2.58 19.84
CA GLN A 215 -6.12 2.24 20.46
C GLN A 215 -7.26 2.11 19.43
N ALA A 216 -7.27 2.99 18.42
CA ALA A 216 -8.25 2.92 17.34
C ALA A 216 -8.06 1.63 16.51
N THR A 217 -6.83 1.33 16.09
CA THR A 217 -6.53 0.10 15.32
C THR A 217 -6.81 -1.17 16.12
N SER A 218 -6.53 -1.17 17.43
CA SER A 218 -6.76 -2.33 18.30
C SER A 218 -8.23 -2.55 18.66
N ASN A 219 -9.14 -1.65 18.28
CA ASN A 219 -10.52 -1.59 18.78
C ASN A 219 -10.58 -1.57 20.33
N ASN A 220 -9.68 -0.83 20.98
CA ASN A 220 -9.51 -0.76 22.44
C ASN A 220 -9.23 -2.12 23.10
N ASN A 221 -8.69 -3.08 22.36
CA ASN A 221 -8.27 -4.36 22.90
C ASN A 221 -6.86 -4.24 23.49
N ARG A 222 -6.78 -4.23 24.82
CA ARG A 222 -5.52 -4.08 25.56
C ARG A 222 -4.43 -5.08 25.17
N GLN A 223 -4.77 -6.34 24.91
CA GLN A 223 -3.78 -7.36 24.53
C GLN A 223 -3.22 -7.09 23.12
N ARG A 224 -4.06 -6.58 22.21
CA ARG A 224 -3.61 -6.16 20.87
C ARG A 224 -2.79 -4.89 20.94
N GLU A 225 -3.15 -3.93 21.78
CA GLU A 225 -2.34 -2.73 22.02
C GLU A 225 -0.93 -3.10 22.49
N GLU A 226 -0.82 -3.95 23.52
CA GLU A 226 0.46 -4.43 24.05
C GLU A 226 1.30 -5.15 22.97
N LEU A 227 0.65 -5.97 22.13
CA LEU A 227 1.30 -6.64 21.01
C LEU A 227 1.82 -5.66 19.95
N ILE A 228 0.99 -4.68 19.57
CA ILE A 228 1.35 -3.64 18.60
C ILE A 228 2.55 -2.85 19.12
N PHE A 229 2.50 -2.34 20.37
CA PHE A 229 3.62 -1.61 20.95
C PHE A 229 4.90 -2.45 21.01
N THR A 230 4.81 -3.72 21.42
CA THR A 230 5.97 -4.64 21.45
C THR A 230 6.64 -4.74 20.08
N ARG A 231 5.85 -4.86 19.01
CA ARG A 231 6.37 -4.93 17.64
C ARG A 231 6.92 -3.60 17.15
N LEU A 232 6.27 -2.48 17.47
CA LEU A 232 6.75 -1.14 17.13
C LEU A 232 8.09 -0.84 17.82
N ASP A 233 8.24 -1.19 19.10
CA ASP A 233 9.51 -1.03 19.83
C ASP A 233 10.63 -1.88 19.20
N ALA A 234 10.32 -3.11 18.77
CA ALA A 234 11.26 -3.96 18.05
C ALA A 234 11.68 -3.33 16.71
N LEU A 235 10.74 -2.82 15.92
CA LEU A 235 11.03 -2.12 14.67
C LEU A 235 11.89 -0.86 14.88
N ALA A 236 11.57 -0.05 15.89
CA ALA A 236 12.33 1.15 16.25
C ALA A 236 13.75 0.83 16.75
N SER A 237 14.00 -0.40 17.21
CA SER A 237 15.32 -0.81 17.73
C SER A 237 16.37 -1.08 16.65
N PHE A 238 15.98 -1.22 15.37
CA PHE A 238 16.95 -1.50 14.30
C PHE A 238 17.90 -0.33 13.96
N ASN A 239 17.65 0.86 14.49
CA ASN A 239 18.55 2.03 14.39
C ASN A 239 19.45 2.20 15.63
N ARG A 240 19.49 1.22 16.53
CA ARG A 240 20.30 1.24 17.75
C ARG A 240 21.55 0.39 17.63
#